data_AF-A0A383CXB8-F1
#
_entry.id   AF-A0A383CXB8-F1
#
_cell.length_a   1.000
_cell.length_b   1.000
_cell.length_c   1.000
_cell.angle_alpha   90.00
_cell.angle_beta   90.00
_cell.angle_gamma   90.00
#
_symmetry.space_group_name_H-M   'P 1'
#
loop_
_entity.id
_entity.type
_entity.pdbx_description
1 polymer ?
#
loop_
_entity_poly.entity_id
_entity_poly.type
_entity_poly.pdbx_seq_one_letter_code
_entity_poly.pdbx_strand_id
1 'polypeptide(L)'
;ADELIASGRTNDEVCELIGADWLIYQDLDDLIKAVQYDNGDIKEFDTSCFSGNYVTGDITGEYLRLVGRERSDDAKTRREALRAVLDGDDDYESSEAGTDSAAGIV
;
A
#
# COMPACT_ATOMS: atom_id res chain seq x y z
N ALA A 1 -2.61 9.97 6.50
CA ALA A 1 -2.10 10.18 5.12
C ALA A 1 -0.61 9.89 5.13
N ASP A 2 -0.28 8.71 5.65
CA ASP A 2 1.04 8.43 6.22
C ASP A 2 1.88 7.52 5.31
N GLU A 3 1.25 7.00 4.26
CA GLU A 3 1.86 6.10 3.27
C GLU A 3 2.56 6.86 2.13
N LEU A 4 2.27 8.16 1.97
CA LEU A 4 2.91 9.00 0.96
C LEU A 4 4.22 9.55 1.50
N ILE A 5 5.33 9.21 0.85
CA ILE A 5 6.67 9.59 1.31
C ILE A 5 6.87 11.12 1.34
N ALA A 6 6.28 11.87 0.41
CA ALA A 6 6.38 13.32 0.37
C ALA A 6 5.38 14.04 1.30
N SER A 7 4.45 13.33 1.93
CA SER A 7 3.42 13.94 2.77
C SER A 7 4.04 14.58 4.01
N GLY A 8 3.89 15.91 4.14
CA GLY A 8 4.42 16.68 5.26
C GLY A 8 5.95 16.73 5.34
N ARG A 9 6.65 16.40 4.25
CA ARG A 9 8.11 16.39 4.17
C ARG A 9 8.60 17.36 3.10
N THR A 10 9.76 17.92 3.34
CA THR A 10 10.54 18.69 2.38
C THR A 10 11.25 17.75 1.39
N ASN A 11 11.69 18.30 0.25
CA ASN A 11 12.42 17.53 -0.76
C ASN A 11 13.70 16.91 -0.19
N ASP A 12 14.42 17.63 0.67
CA ASP A 12 15.66 17.14 1.30
C ASP A 12 15.37 15.94 2.21
N GLU A 13 14.33 16.01 3.04
CA GLU A 13 13.90 14.90 3.90
C GLU A 13 13.51 13.67 3.07
N VAL A 14 12.84 13.88 1.93
CA VAL A 14 12.49 12.76 1.03
C VAL A 14 13.74 12.16 0.38
N CYS A 15 14.69 13.00 -0.06
CA CYS A 15 15.94 12.57 -0.67
C CYS A 15 16.76 11.69 0.28
N GLU A 16 16.86 12.11 1.54
CA GLU A 16 17.53 11.34 2.60
C GLU A 16 16.80 10.02 2.88
N LEU A 17 15.47 10.04 2.98
CA LEU A 17 14.66 8.84 3.27
C LEU A 17 14.79 7.76 2.20
N ILE A 18 14.93 8.14 0.93
CA ILE A 18 15.12 7.19 -0.17
C ILE A 18 16.60 6.82 -0.40
N GLY A 19 17.53 7.50 0.28
CA GLY A 19 18.97 7.30 0.12
C GLY A 19 19.50 7.74 -1.25
N ALA A 20 18.90 8.76 -1.85
CA ALA A 20 19.35 9.30 -3.14
C ALA A 20 20.41 10.39 -2.93
N ASP A 21 21.40 10.45 -3.84
CA ASP A 21 22.37 11.55 -3.88
C ASP A 21 21.73 12.88 -4.30
N TRP A 22 20.68 12.81 -5.11
CA TRP A 22 19.92 13.97 -5.56
C TRP A 22 18.48 13.60 -5.93
N LEU A 23 17.55 14.51 -5.63
CA LEU A 23 16.13 14.39 -5.94
C LEU A 23 15.65 15.70 -6.58
N ILE A 24 14.87 15.57 -7.65
CA ILE A 24 14.21 16.69 -8.32
C ILE A 24 12.74 16.33 -8.59
N TYR A 25 11.85 17.25 -8.25
CA TYR A 25 10.44 17.19 -8.64
C TYR A 25 10.19 18.16 -9.79
N GLN A 26 9.26 17.81 -10.69
CA GLN A 26 8.77 18.72 -11.70
C GLN A 26 7.83 19.75 -11.07
N ASP A 27 7.90 21.00 -11.53
CA ASP A 27 6.95 22.04 -11.14
C ASP A 27 5.55 21.74 -11.67
N LEU A 28 4.53 21.88 -10.83
CA LEU A 28 3.15 21.59 -11.19
C LEU A 28 2.67 22.44 -12.38
N ASP A 29 3.03 23.72 -12.41
CA ASP A 29 2.68 24.62 -13.51
C ASP A 29 3.29 24.17 -14.85
N ASP A 30 4.50 23.61 -14.80
CA ASP A 30 5.17 23.12 -16.00
C ASP A 30 4.59 21.78 -16.46
N LEU A 31 4.15 20.94 -15.53
CA LEU A 31 3.37 19.74 -15.84
C LEU A 31 2.05 20.11 -16.54
N ILE A 32 1.31 21.09 -16.02
CA ILE A 32 0.05 21.56 -16.62
C ILE A 32 0.30 22.07 -18.05
N LYS A 33 1.31 22.93 -18.25
CA LYS A 33 1.65 23.46 -19.58
C LYS A 33 2.05 22.35 -20.55
N ALA A 34 2.83 21.38 -20.08
CA ALA A 34 3.28 20.26 -20.92
C ALA A 34 2.10 19.42 -21.44
N VAL A 35 1.10 19.17 -20.61
CA VAL A 35 -0.11 18.43 -21.01
C VAL A 35 -1.04 19.29 -21.88
N GLN A 36 -1.18 20.58 -21.57
CA GLN A 36 -2.06 21.50 -22.29
C GLN A 36 -1.60 21.76 -23.73
N TYR A 37 -0.30 21.63 -24.02
CA TYR A 37 0.29 21.92 -25.34
C TYR A 37 -0.39 21.16 -26.50
N ASP A 38 -0.90 19.94 -26.24
CA ASP A 38 -1.50 19.08 -27.27
C ASP A 38 -3.00 19.36 -27.50
N ASN A 39 -3.68 20.05 -26.57
CA ASN A 39 -5.10 20.40 -26.69
C ASN A 39 -5.45 21.70 -25.95
N GLY A 40 -5.49 22.81 -26.69
CA GLY A 40 -5.76 24.15 -26.16
C GLY A 40 -7.18 24.41 -25.65
N ASP A 41 -8.12 23.49 -25.85
CA ASP A 41 -9.49 23.61 -25.36
C ASP A 41 -9.61 23.27 -23.87
N ILE A 42 -8.70 22.44 -23.34
CA ILE A 42 -8.66 22.10 -21.92
C ILE A 42 -8.05 23.29 -21.16
N LYS A 43 -8.82 23.84 -20.22
CA LYS A 43 -8.42 25.02 -19.43
C LYS A 43 -7.87 24.68 -18.06
N GLU A 44 -8.34 23.59 -17.48
CA GLU A 44 -8.01 23.18 -16.12
C GLU A 44 -7.92 21.66 -16.05
N PHE A 45 -7.06 21.17 -15.14
CA PHE A 45 -6.88 19.76 -14.86
C PHE A 45 -7.18 19.50 -13.39
N ASP A 46 -7.71 18.32 -13.08
CA ASP A 46 -7.74 17.86 -11.69
C ASP A 46 -6.30 17.57 -11.23
N THR A 47 -5.77 18.46 -10.40
CA THR A 47 -4.43 18.36 -9.81
C THR A 47 -4.50 18.09 -8.32
N SER A 48 -5.65 17.63 -7.81
CA SER A 48 -5.94 17.49 -6.37
C SER A 48 -4.91 16.66 -5.60
N CYS A 49 -4.31 15.64 -6.23
CA CYS A 49 -3.25 14.84 -5.61
C CYS A 49 -1.92 15.57 -5.42
N PHE A 50 -1.69 16.69 -6.13
CA PHE A 50 -0.51 17.54 -6.00
C PHE A 50 -0.81 18.84 -5.23
N SER A 51 -1.93 19.50 -5.55
CA SER A 51 -2.30 20.80 -5.01
C SER A 51 -3.15 20.73 -3.74
N GLY A 52 -3.76 19.57 -3.45
CA GLY A 52 -4.76 19.41 -2.39
C GLY A 52 -6.12 20.03 -2.72
N ASN A 53 -6.29 20.63 -3.90
CA ASN A 53 -7.53 21.29 -4.31
C ASN A 53 -8.43 20.31 -5.07
N TYR A 54 -9.41 19.74 -4.38
CA TYR A 54 -10.39 18.83 -4.98
C TYR A 54 -11.54 19.58 -5.64
N VAL A 55 -11.74 19.36 -6.95
CA VAL A 55 -12.72 20.08 -7.78
C VAL A 55 -14.18 19.89 -7.34
N THR A 56 -14.50 18.78 -6.67
CA THR A 56 -15.86 18.49 -6.19
C THR A 56 -16.27 19.31 -4.96
N GLY A 57 -15.30 19.93 -4.26
CA GLY A 57 -15.53 20.85 -3.14
C GLY A 57 -16.03 20.21 -1.83
N ASP A 58 -16.29 18.91 -1.82
CA ASP A 58 -16.79 18.13 -0.67
C ASP A 58 -15.72 17.23 -0.04
N ILE A 59 -14.54 17.16 -0.63
CA ILE A 59 -13.43 16.36 -0.12
C ILE A 59 -12.77 17.09 1.04
N THR A 60 -12.92 16.50 2.22
CA THR A 60 -12.29 16.99 3.45
C THR A 60 -11.18 16.05 3.91
N GLY A 61 -10.24 16.57 4.71
CA GLY A 61 -9.24 15.73 5.35
C GLY A 61 -9.85 14.64 6.25
N GLU A 62 -11.04 14.88 6.82
CA GLU A 62 -11.77 13.87 7.59
C GLU A 62 -12.27 12.72 6.71
N TYR A 63 -12.89 13.06 5.57
CA TYR A 63 -13.32 12.07 4.57
C TYR A 63 -12.14 11.20 4.11
N LEU A 64 -11.00 11.80 3.76
CA LEU A 64 -9.82 11.05 3.33
C LEU A 64 -9.26 10.13 4.42
N ARG A 65 -9.32 10.55 5.69
CA ARG A 65 -8.93 9.70 6.83
C ARG A 65 -9.90 8.53 7.04
N LEU A 66 -11.20 8.74 6.82
CA LEU A 66 -12.19 7.67 6.89
C LEU A 66 -11.90 6.61 5.84
N VAL A 67 -11.77 7.00 4.57
CA VAL A 67 -11.45 6.10 3.45
C VAL A 67 -10.13 5.37 3.69
N GLY A 68 -9.12 6.05 4.23
CA GLY A 68 -7.83 5.43 4.58
C GLY A 68 -7.96 4.33 5.64
N ARG A 69 -8.79 4.54 6.66
CA ARG A 69 -9.04 3.53 7.71
C ARG A 69 -9.75 2.31 7.15
N GLU A 70 -10.80 2.50 6.34
CA GLU A 70 -11.55 1.39 5.72
C GLU A 70 -10.63 0.49 4.88
N ARG A 71 -9.73 1.09 4.09
CA ARG A 71 -8.72 0.35 3.33
C ARG A 71 -7.74 -0.42 4.21
N SER A 72 -7.29 0.19 5.31
CA SER A 72 -6.38 -0.46 6.27
C SER A 72 -7.02 -1.68 6.93
N ASP A 73 -8.29 -1.57 7.32
CA ASP A 73 -9.01 -2.66 8.00
C ASP A 73 -9.36 -3.81 7.03
N ASP A 74 -9.71 -3.49 5.77
CA ASP A 74 -9.86 -4.50 4.71
C ASP A 74 -8.54 -5.24 4.45
N ALA A 75 -7.40 -4.54 4.39
CA ALA A 75 -6.09 -5.15 4.22
C ALA A 75 -5.70 -6.07 5.39
N LYS A 76 -5.99 -5.69 6.64
CA LYS A 76 -5.78 -6.54 7.82
C LYS A 76 -6.63 -7.81 7.75
N THR A 77 -7.92 -7.65 7.46
CA THR A 77 -8.87 -8.77 7.34
C THR A 77 -8.42 -9.77 6.27
N ARG A 78 -8.00 -9.27 5.09
CA ARG A 78 -7.48 -10.12 4.01
C ARG A 78 -6.21 -10.86 4.42
N ARG A 79 -5.31 -10.21 5.14
CA ARG A 79 -4.06 -10.83 5.64
C ARG A 79 -4.35 -11.90 6.69
N GLU A 80 -5.29 -11.67 7.59
CA GLU A 80 -5.73 -12.64 8.59
C GLU A 80 -6.39 -13.85 7.93
N ALA A 81 -7.27 -13.63 6.95
CA ALA A 81 -7.87 -14.70 6.16
C ALA A 81 -6.82 -15.52 5.39
N LEU A 82 -5.86 -14.85 4.73
CA LEU A 82 -4.76 -15.53 4.04
C LEU A 82 -3.92 -16.36 5.01
N ARG A 83 -3.61 -15.81 6.19
CA ARG A 83 -2.84 -16.51 7.21
C ARG A 83 -3.58 -17.74 7.74
N ALA A 84 -4.88 -17.63 7.98
CA ALA A 84 -5.70 -18.76 8.41
C ALA A 84 -5.77 -19.90 7.36
N VAL A 85 -5.64 -19.58 6.07
CA VAL A 85 -5.59 -20.58 4.99
C VAL A 85 -4.21 -21.25 4.90
N LEU A 86 -3.12 -20.52 5.15
CA LEU A 86 -1.75 -21.05 5.09
C LEU A 86 -1.36 -21.87 6.32
N ASP A 87 -1.85 -21.50 7.50
CA ASP A 87 -1.55 -22.14 8.78
C ASP A 87 -2.50 -23.34 9.07
N GLY A 88 -3.22 -23.83 8.04
CA GLY A 88 -4.40 -24.69 8.20
C GLY A 88 -4.27 -26.18 7.83
N ASP A 89 -3.12 -26.69 7.39
CA ASP A 89 -2.95 -28.11 6.99
C ASP A 89 -1.53 -28.63 7.33
N ASP A 90 -1.31 -29.06 8.59
CA ASP A 90 -0.16 -29.87 8.98
C ASP A 90 -0.47 -30.85 10.13
N ASP A 91 -1.52 -31.65 9.95
CA ASP A 91 -1.72 -32.94 10.59
C ASP A 91 -1.17 -34.09 9.71
N TYR A 92 0.17 -34.15 9.60
CA TYR A 92 0.85 -35.40 9.22
C TYR A 92 0.82 -36.36 10.42
N GLU A 93 -0.24 -37.18 10.52
CA GLU A 93 -0.27 -38.32 11.44
C GLU A 93 0.90 -39.27 11.14
N SER A 94 1.91 -39.26 12.00
CA SER A 94 2.90 -40.32 12.09
C SER A 94 2.21 -41.58 12.62
N SER A 95 1.71 -42.42 11.73
CA SER A 95 1.37 -43.81 12.09
C SER A 95 2.66 -44.54 12.51
N GLU A 96 2.83 -44.73 13.82
CA GLU A 96 3.83 -45.65 14.34
C GLU A 96 3.43 -47.08 13.96
N ALA A 97 4.01 -47.57 12.86
CA ALA A 97 4.12 -49.00 12.61
C ALA A 97 5.18 -49.59 13.54
N GLY A 98 4.83 -49.79 14.81
CA GLY A 98 5.61 -50.57 15.77
C GLY A 98 5.26 -52.05 15.68
N THR A 99 5.80 -52.75 14.67
CA THR A 99 5.82 -54.23 14.67
C THR A 99 7.23 -54.72 14.99
N ASP A 100 7.47 -55.11 16.24
CA ASP A 100 8.35 -56.22 16.66
C ASP A 100 8.16 -56.36 18.19
N SER A 101 8.06 -57.51 18.85
CA SER A 101 8.57 -58.84 18.57
C SER A 101 7.80 -59.84 19.43
N ALA A 102 7.27 -60.89 18.82
CA ALA A 102 6.86 -62.10 19.52
C ALA A 102 7.98 -63.14 19.36
N ALA A 103 8.80 -63.32 20.40
CA ALA A 103 9.66 -64.49 20.55
C ALA A 103 9.91 -64.78 22.03
N GLY A 104 8.95 -65.45 22.65
CA GLY A 104 9.14 -66.18 23.90
C GLY A 104 8.65 -67.61 23.73
N ILE A 105 9.55 -68.56 23.48
CA ILE A 105 9.44 -69.97 23.91
C ILE A 105 10.88 -70.50 24.12
N VAL A 106 11.27 -70.61 25.39
CA VAL A 106 11.89 -71.83 25.94
C VAL A 106 10.99 -72.33 27.05
#